data_AF-A0A0Q9YMG3-F1
#
_entry.id   AF-A0A0Q9YMG3-F1
#
_cell.length_a   1.000
_cell.length_b   1.000
_cell.length_c   1.000
_cell.angle_alpha   90.00
_cell.angle_beta   90.00
_cell.angle_gamma   90.00
#
_symmetry.space_group_name_H-M   'P 1'
#
loop_
_entity.id
_entity.type
_entity.pdbx_description
1 polymer ?
#
loop_
_entity_poly.entity_id
_entity_poly.type
_entity_poly.pdbx_seq_one_letter_code
_entity_poly.pdbx_strand_id
1 'polypeptide(L)'
;MTQTLVYDKFLVLIEKINLVANKKSNPTPVPDFEGSIQKLESIVNKMETGELSLEDALTHFEQGIALAKQCQQALKEAEQRVQQLMSENEPD
;
A
#
# COMPACT_ATOMS: atom_id res chain seq x y z
N MET A 1 -10.68 15.49 18.52
CA MET A 1 -11.15 15.64 17.12
C MET A 1 -10.07 15.36 16.08
N THR A 2 -8.77 15.39 16.42
CA THR A 2 -7.66 15.12 15.49
C THR A 2 -7.38 13.64 15.25
N GLN A 3 -7.69 12.74 16.20
CA GLN A 3 -7.50 11.28 16.00
C GLN A 3 -8.36 10.74 14.84
N THR A 4 -9.64 11.10 14.77
CA THR A 4 -10.58 10.58 13.74
C THR A 4 -10.15 10.92 12.31
N LEU A 5 -9.67 12.15 12.06
CA LEU A 5 -9.28 12.58 10.70
C LEU A 5 -8.01 11.89 10.18
N VAL A 6 -7.10 11.46 11.05
CA VAL A 6 -5.87 10.77 10.64
C VAL A 6 -6.21 9.34 10.22
N TYR A 7 -7.09 8.66 10.97
CA TYR A 7 -7.58 7.33 10.64
C TYR A 7 -8.39 7.30 9.34
N ASP A 8 -9.31 8.25 9.15
CA ASP A 8 -10.08 8.37 7.89
C ASP A 8 -9.16 8.53 6.67
N LYS A 9 -8.12 9.35 6.78
CA LYS A 9 -7.14 9.53 5.70
C LYS A 9 -6.34 8.25 5.42
N PHE A 10 -6.11 7.42 6.43
CA PHE A 10 -5.35 6.18 6.30
C PHE A 10 -6.20 5.06 5.69
N LEU A 11 -7.48 4.95 6.07
CA LEU A 11 -8.44 4.03 5.46
C LEU A 11 -8.66 4.32 3.98
N VAL A 12 -8.81 5.61 3.63
CA VAL A 12 -8.89 6.04 2.23
C VAL A 12 -7.60 5.73 1.45
N LEU A 13 -6.43 5.77 2.10
CA LEU A 13 -5.16 5.42 1.47
C LEU A 13 -5.07 3.92 1.19
N ILE A 14 -5.50 3.07 2.12
CA ILE A 14 -5.53 1.61 1.96
C ILE A 14 -6.55 1.20 0.90
N GLU A 15 -7.75 1.79 0.91
CA GLU A 15 -8.76 1.54 -0.12
C GLU A 15 -8.25 1.92 -1.51
N LYS A 16 -7.53 3.04 -1.64
CA LYS A 16 -6.87 3.42 -2.89
C LYS A 16 -5.78 2.44 -3.33
N ILE A 17 -4.95 1.96 -2.39
CA ILE A 17 -3.90 0.96 -2.69
C ILE A 17 -4.55 -0.36 -3.15
N ASN A 18 -5.59 -0.83 -2.46
CA ASN A 18 -6.33 -2.04 -2.81
C ASN A 18 -7.06 -1.91 -4.15
N LEU A 19 -7.65 -0.74 -4.45
CA LEU A 19 -8.33 -0.49 -5.71
C LEU A 19 -7.36 -0.48 -6.91
N VAL A 20 -6.12 -0.01 -6.71
CA VAL A 20 -5.07 -0.07 -7.73
C VAL A 20 -4.54 -1.50 -7.90
N ALA A 21 -4.30 -2.24 -6.81
CA ALA A 21 -3.84 -3.63 -6.88
C ALA A 21 -4.85 -4.58 -7.58
N ASN A 22 -6.15 -4.31 -7.46
CA ASN A 22 -7.21 -5.16 -8.02
C ASN A 22 -7.56 -4.84 -9.49
N LYS A 23 -7.02 -3.76 -10.09
CA LYS A 23 -7.36 -3.32 -11.45
C LYS A 23 -6.39 -3.87 -12.52
N LYS A 24 -6.51 -5.18 -12.77
CA LYS A 24 -6.06 -5.97 -13.96
C LYS A 24 -4.56 -6.13 -14.29
N SER A 25 -4.17 -7.43 -14.25
CA SER A 25 -3.32 -8.23 -15.18
C SER A 25 -1.80 -8.00 -15.27
N ASN A 26 -1.02 -8.71 -14.46
CA ASN A 26 -0.28 -9.97 -14.78
C ASN A 26 0.49 -10.40 -13.51
N PRO A 27 0.48 -11.66 -13.07
CA PRO A 27 1.09 -12.05 -11.79
C PRO A 27 2.60 -12.23 -11.98
N THR A 28 3.37 -11.15 -11.99
CA THR A 28 4.77 -11.26 -11.55
C THR A 28 4.74 -11.32 -10.03
N PRO A 29 5.20 -12.42 -9.41
CA PRO A 29 5.29 -12.49 -7.97
C PRO A 29 6.34 -11.47 -7.57
N VAL A 30 5.90 -10.32 -7.04
CA VAL A 30 6.75 -9.48 -6.22
C VAL A 30 6.54 -10.02 -4.81
N PRO A 31 7.32 -11.01 -4.34
CA PRO A 31 7.10 -11.65 -3.04
C PRO A 31 7.11 -10.64 -1.89
N ASP A 32 7.70 -9.46 -2.10
CA ASP A 32 7.74 -8.38 -1.13
C ASP A 32 6.47 -7.51 -1.09
N PHE A 33 5.68 -7.44 -2.18
CA PHE A 33 4.49 -6.60 -2.26
C PHE A 33 3.36 -7.14 -1.40
N GLU A 34 2.98 -8.41 -1.61
CA GLU A 34 1.92 -9.07 -0.83
C GLU A 34 2.27 -9.09 0.67
N GLY A 35 3.53 -9.37 1.01
CA GLY A 35 4.01 -9.32 2.39
C GLY A 35 3.96 -7.92 3.00
N SER A 36 4.23 -6.88 2.21
CA SER A 36 4.14 -5.48 2.65
C SER A 36 2.69 -5.04 2.87
N ILE A 37 1.77 -5.49 2.03
CA ILE A 37 0.32 -5.27 2.20
C ILE A 37 -0.19 -5.97 3.46
N GLN A 38 0.14 -7.24 3.68
CA GLN A 38 -0.27 -7.97 4.89
C GLN A 38 0.25 -7.32 6.18
N LYS A 39 1.50 -6.83 6.16
CA LYS A 39 2.07 -6.08 7.30
C LYS A 39 1.33 -4.76 7.53
N LEU A 40 0.99 -4.04 6.46
CA LEU A 40 0.25 -2.79 6.54
C LEU A 40 -1.16 -3.02 7.13
N GLU A 41 -1.87 -4.05 6.68
CA GLU A 41 -3.17 -4.44 7.24
C GLU A 41 -3.07 -4.80 8.73
N SER A 42 -2.04 -5.55 9.12
CA SER A 42 -1.81 -5.88 10.54
C SER A 42 -1.55 -4.64 11.39
N ILE A 43 -0.77 -3.69 10.89
CA ILE A 43 -0.51 -2.42 11.57
C ILE A 43 -1.82 -1.64 11.77
N VAL A 44 -2.64 -1.55 10.73
CA VAL A 44 -3.92 -0.82 10.76
C VAL A 44 -4.87 -1.45 11.76
N ASN A 45 -5.04 -2.77 11.69
CA ASN A 45 -5.86 -3.52 12.65
C ASN A 45 -5.43 -3.24 14.10
N LYS A 46 -4.12 -3.25 14.39
CA LYS A 46 -3.60 -2.93 15.73
C LYS A 46 -3.86 -1.48 16.15
N MET A 47 -3.83 -0.54 15.22
CA MET A 47 -4.15 0.86 15.53
C MET A 47 -5.65 1.07 15.74
N GLU A 48 -6.51 0.25 15.11
CA GLU A 48 -7.96 0.30 15.25
C GLU A 48 -8.49 -0.34 16.54
N THR A 49 -7.76 -1.27 17.17
CA THR A 49 -8.18 -1.84 18.46
C THR A 49 -8.19 -0.80 19.59
N GLY A 50 -7.44 0.29 19.46
CA GLY A 50 -7.37 1.36 20.45
C GLY A 50 -6.61 0.99 21.73
N GLU A 51 -5.93 -0.15 21.75
CA GLU A 51 -5.17 -0.64 22.92
C GLU A 51 -3.72 -0.15 22.96
N LEU A 52 -3.28 0.58 21.93
CA LEU A 52 -1.89 1.07 21.81
C LEU A 52 -1.67 2.31 22.69
N SER A 53 -0.48 2.38 23.29
CA SER A 53 0.03 3.63 23.85
C SER A 53 0.25 4.66 22.73
N LEU A 54 0.30 5.95 23.08
CA LEU A 54 0.57 7.01 22.10
C LEU A 54 1.89 6.79 21.35
N GLU A 55 2.92 6.35 22.05
CA GLU A 55 4.26 6.12 21.50
C GLU A 55 4.28 4.91 20.56
N ASP A 56 3.57 3.83 20.92
CA ASP A 56 3.39 2.68 20.05
C ASP A 56 2.56 3.02 18.82
N ALA A 57 1.50 3.81 18.97
CA ALA A 57 0.65 4.26 17.87
C ALA A 57 1.44 5.09 16.85
N LEU A 58 2.32 5.99 17.32
CA LEU A 58 3.22 6.76 16.45
C LEU A 58 4.22 5.87 15.73
N THR A 59 4.80 4.89 16.42
CA THR A 59 5.72 3.91 15.83
C THR A 59 5.04 3.10 14.73
N HIS A 60 3.85 2.57 15.00
CA HIS A 60 3.05 1.82 14.03
C HIS A 60 2.65 2.69 12.84
N PHE A 61 2.31 3.96 13.08
CA PHE A 61 1.99 4.92 12.02
C PHE A 61 3.19 5.16 11.08
N GLU A 62 4.38 5.40 11.61
CA GLU A 62 5.60 5.59 10.80
C GLU A 62 5.91 4.35 9.95
N GLN A 63 5.79 3.16 10.54
CA GLN A 63 5.96 1.89 9.83
C GLN A 63 4.92 1.73 8.71
N GLY A 64 3.66 2.05 8.99
CA GLY A 64 2.58 2.01 8.00
C GLY A 64 2.83 2.97 6.82
N ILE A 65 3.33 4.17 7.09
CA ILE A 65 3.71 5.14 6.04
C ILE A 65 4.86 4.61 5.18
N ALA A 66 5.87 3.98 5.79
CA ALA A 66 7.00 3.42 5.07
C ALA A 66 6.57 2.27 4.14
N LEU A 67 5.76 1.34 4.65
CA LEU A 67 5.21 0.22 3.87
C LEU A 67 4.32 0.71 2.73
N ALA A 68 3.44 1.68 2.99
CA ALA A 68 2.57 2.24 1.96
C ALA A 68 3.37 2.87 0.80
N LYS A 69 4.46 3.58 1.11
CA LYS A 69 5.37 4.13 0.09
C LYS A 69 6.08 3.04 -0.71
N GLN A 70 6.52 1.97 -0.07
CA GLN A 70 7.14 0.83 -0.75
C GLN A 70 6.15 0.17 -1.72
N CYS A 71 4.92 -0.08 -1.29
CA CYS A 71 3.86 -0.62 -2.15
C CYS A 71 3.58 0.28 -3.35
N GLN A 72 3.46 1.59 -3.15
CA GLN A 72 3.26 2.55 -4.24
C GLN A 72 4.42 2.54 -5.25
N GLN A 73 5.65 2.46 -4.76
CA GLN A 73 6.83 2.42 -5.63
C GLN A 73 6.86 1.13 -6.46
N ALA A 74 6.59 -0.03 -5.84
CA ALA A 74 6.50 -1.30 -6.54
C ALA A 74 5.42 -1.31 -7.63
N LEU A 75 4.25 -0.72 -7.34
CA LEU A 75 3.17 -0.57 -8.32
C LEU A 75 3.61 0.31 -9.50
N LYS A 76 4.26 1.44 -9.22
CA LYS A 76 4.76 2.34 -10.27
C LYS A 76 5.78 1.66 -11.18
N GLU A 77 6.69 0.86 -10.61
CA GLU A 77 7.68 0.10 -11.38
C GLU A 77 7.01 -0.97 -12.25
N ALA A 78 6.00 -1.67 -11.72
CA ALA A 78 5.21 -2.63 -12.48
C ALA A 78 4.48 -1.95 -13.65
N GLU A 79 3.81 -0.82 -13.41
CA GLU A 79 3.14 -0.03 -14.46
C GLU A 79 4.10 0.41 -15.57
N GLN A 80 5.28 0.93 -15.19
CA GLN A 80 6.32 1.33 -16.15
C GLN A 80 6.79 0.15 -17.00
N ARG A 81 6.99 -1.02 -16.39
CA ARG A 81 7.41 -2.22 -17.10
C ARG A 81 6.33 -2.71 -18.07
N VAL A 82 5.06 -2.64 -17.69
CA VAL A 82 3.94 -2.96 -18.59
C VAL A 82 3.89 -2.00 -19.78
N GLN A 83 4.05 -0.69 -19.56
CA GLN A 83 4.07 0.30 -20.63
C GLN A 83 5.21 0.04 -21.64
N GLN A 84 6.42 -0.24 -21.15
CA GLN A 84 7.56 -0.57 -22.02
C GLN A 84 7.28 -1.81 -22.88
N LEU A 85 6.72 -2.86 -22.28
CA LEU A 85 6.37 -4.08 -23.01
C LEU A 85 5.28 -3.83 -24.06
N MET A 86 4.30 -2.96 -23.77
CA MET A 86 3.26 -2.61 -24.73
C MET A 86 3.81 -1.81 -25.91
N SER A 87 4.68 -0.82 -25.66
CA SER A 87 5.30 -0.02 -26.73
C SER A 87 6.27 -0.80 -27.61
N GLU A 88 6.91 -1.86 -27.10
CA GLU A 88 7.80 -2.73 -27.90
C GLU A 88 7.03 -3.73 -28.78
N ASN A 89 5.72 -3.92 -28.56
CA ASN A 89 4.89 -4.88 -29.29
C ASN A 89 3.89 -4.23 -30.28
N GLU A 90 3.98 -2.93 -30.54
CA GLU A 90 3.29 -2.29 -31.67
C GLU A 90 4.22 -2.30 -32.90
N PRO A 91 4.03 -3.20 -33.89
CA PRO A 91 4.61 -3.00 -35.21
C PRO A 91 3.90 -1.82 -35.88
N ASP A 92 4.67 -0.93 -36.50
CA ASP A 92 4.21 0.19 -37.34
C ASP A 92 3.10 -0.24 -38.33
#